data_AF-A0A2M7YYC0-F1
#
_entry.id   AF-A0A2M7YYC0-F1
#
_cell.length_a   1.000
_cell.length_b   1.000
_cell.length_c   1.000
_cell.angle_alpha   90.00
_cell.angle_beta   90.00
_cell.angle_gamma   90.00
#
_symmetry.space_group_name_H-M   'P 1'
#
loop_
_entity.id
_entity.type
_entity.pdbx_description
1 polymer ?
#
loop_
_entity_poly.entity_id
_entity_poly.type
_entity_poly.pdbx_seq_one_letter_code
_entity_poly.pdbx_strand_id
1 'polypeptide(L)' 'MKSYREELWFQTKERREYCNITSRVERVVQQSGIQEGMVLVNAMHITASVYINDDEAGLLHDYEQFLERLVPQ' A
#
# COMPACT_ATOMS: atom_id res chain seq x y z
N MET A 1 -22.19 -7.64 -13.58
CA MET A 1 -21.00 -6.97 -13.02
C MET A 1 -20.35 -7.93 -12.03
N LYS A 2 -19.09 -8.31 -12.23
CA LYS A 2 -18.35 -9.13 -11.25
C LYS A 2 -17.67 -8.18 -10.25
N SER A 3 -17.62 -8.57 -9.00
CA SER A 3 -16.84 -7.89 -7.96
C SER A 3 -16.04 -8.93 -7.19
N TYR A 4 -14.89 -8.51 -6.68
CA TYR A 4 -14.02 -9.31 -5.83
C TYR A 4 -13.53 -8.44 -4.69
N ARG A 5 -13.39 -9.02 -3.50
CA ARG A 5 -12.92 -8.33 -2.30
C ARG A 5 -12.00 -9.24 -1.51
N GLU A 6 -10.85 -8.71 -1.14
CA GLU A 6 -9.91 -9.35 -0.23
C GLU A 6 -9.34 -8.30 0.74
N GLU A 7 -9.08 -8.71 1.98
CA GLU A 7 -8.41 -7.87 2.97
C GLU A 7 -6.96 -8.32 3.13
N LEU A 8 -6.04 -7.38 3.03
CA LEU A 8 -4.63 -7.60 3.33
C LEU A 8 -4.35 -7.12 4.76
N TRP A 9 -3.90 -8.04 5.61
CA TRP A 9 -3.61 -7.77 7.02
C TRP A 9 -2.09 -7.57 7.22
N PHE A 10 -1.74 -6.60 8.07
CA PHE A 10 -0.36 -6.22 8.35
C PHE A 10 -0.17 -6.05 9.85
N GLN A 11 0.97 -6.53 10.35
CA GLN A 11 1.45 -6.26 11.69
C GLN A 11 2.89 -5.78 11.54
N THR A 12 3.07 -4.46 11.59
CA THR A 12 4.38 -3.82 11.45
C THR A 12 5.17 -3.95 12.75
N LYS A 13 6.50 -3.94 12.64
CA LYS A 13 7.39 -3.98 13.81
C LYS A 13 7.69 -2.57 14.32
N GLU A 14 7.77 -1.62 13.39
CA GLU A 14 8.09 -0.23 13.66
C GLU A 14 6.83 0.65 13.59
N ARG A 15 6.91 1.85 14.19
CA ARG A 15 5.83 2.85 14.14
C ARG A 15 5.57 3.37 12.72
N ARG A 16 6.63 3.54 11.92
CA ARG A 16 6.56 3.84 10.48
C ARG A 16 7.30 2.74 9.73
N GLU A 17 6.62 2.08 8.82
CA GLU A 17 7.17 0.99 8.01
C GLU A 17 6.55 1.08 6.60
N TYR A 18 7.40 0.95 5.58
CA TYR A 18 6.99 0.97 4.18
C TYR A 18 6.91 -0.47 3.68
N CYS A 19 5.70 -0.92 3.34
CA CYS A 19 5.47 -2.29 2.88
C CYS A 19 5.13 -2.28 1.38
N ASN A 20 5.99 -2.85 0.54
CA ASN A 20 5.64 -3.12 -0.85
C ASN A 20 4.58 -4.23 -0.93
N ILE A 21 3.40 -3.90 -1.44
CA ILE A 21 2.24 -4.81 -1.55
C ILE A 21 1.90 -5.18 -2.99
N THR A 22 2.70 -4.78 -3.97
CA THR A 22 2.40 -4.93 -5.41
C THR A 22 2.11 -6.38 -5.77
N SER A 23 2.98 -7.32 -5.37
CA SER A 23 2.78 -8.76 -5.63
C SER A 23 1.52 -9.33 -4.95
N ARG A 24 1.12 -8.77 -3.79
CA ARG A 24 -0.12 -9.18 -3.10
C ARG A 24 -1.35 -8.68 -3.86
N VAL A 25 -1.32 -7.44 -4.36
CA VAL A 25 -2.41 -6.87 -5.17
C VAL A 25 -2.51 -7.58 -6.52
N GLU A 26 -1.39 -7.91 -7.17
CA GLU A 26 -1.38 -8.70 -8.41
C GLU A 26 -2.06 -10.06 -8.21
N ARG A 27 -1.76 -10.76 -7.11
CA ARG A 27 -2.43 -12.02 -6.75
C ARG A 27 -3.95 -11.83 -6.61
N VAL A 28 -4.38 -10.78 -5.90
CA VAL A 28 -5.80 -10.44 -5.71
C VAL A 28 -6.50 -10.22 -7.06
N VAL A 29 -5.85 -9.46 -7.96
CA VAL A 29 -6.37 -9.21 -9.31
C VAL A 29 -6.47 -10.51 -10.12
N GLN A 30 -5.44 -11.35 -10.10
CA GLN A 30 -5.46 -12.65 -10.79
C GLN A 30 -6.58 -13.56 -10.25
N GLN A 31 -6.76 -13.63 -8.92
CA GLN A 31 -7.80 -14.43 -8.28
C GLN A 31 -9.22 -13.92 -8.57
N SER A 32 -9.38 -12.62 -8.83
CA SER A 32 -10.68 -12.05 -9.19
C SER A 32 -11.25 -12.57 -10.52
N GLY A 33 -10.38 -13.00 -11.45
CA GLY A 33 -10.76 -13.38 -12.81
C GLY A 33 -11.40 -12.24 -13.63
N ILE A 34 -11.26 -10.98 -13.20
CA ILE A 34 -11.71 -9.79 -13.93
C ILE A 34 -10.63 -9.44 -14.97
N GLN A 35 -11.01 -9.43 -16.26
CA GLN A 35 -10.07 -9.13 -17.36
C GLN A 35 -9.93 -7.62 -17.61
N GLU A 36 -11.02 -6.87 -17.48
CA GLU A 36 -11.06 -5.43 -17.68
C GLU A 36 -11.92 -4.79 -16.58
N GLY A 37 -11.40 -3.74 -15.94
CA GLY A 37 -12.09 -3.08 -14.83
C GLY A 37 -11.19 -2.12 -14.05
N MET A 38 -11.59 -1.86 -12.80
CA MET A 38 -10.86 -1.01 -11.86
C MET A 38 -10.55 -1.78 -10.58
N VAL A 39 -9.39 -1.50 -9.98
CA VAL A 39 -9.02 -2.00 -8.66
C VAL A 39 -8.92 -0.82 -7.69
N LEU A 40 -9.57 -0.93 -6.54
CA LEU A 40 -9.43 0.02 -5.44
C LEU A 40 -8.59 -0.64 -4.35
N VAL A 41 -7.50 0.03 -3.95
CA VAL A 41 -6.66 -0.39 -2.83
C VAL A 41 -6.58 0.78 -1.86
N ASN A 42 -7.11 0.61 -0.65
CA ASN A 42 -7.14 1.66 0.36
C ASN A 42 -6.76 1.10 1.74
N ALA A 43 -6.16 1.95 2.57
CA ALA A 43 -6.02 1.66 3.99
C ALA A 43 -7.40 1.78 4.66
N MET A 44 -7.73 0.82 5.52
CA MET A 44 -8.95 0.87 6.36
C MET A 44 -8.71 1.58 7.70
N HIS A 45 -7.45 1.91 8.01
CA HIS A 45 -7.05 2.66 9.19
C HIS A 45 -6.69 4.09 8.84
N ILE A 46 -7.09 5.05 9.68
CA ILE A 46 -6.88 6.49 9.46
C ILE A 46 -5.45 6.97 9.68
N THR A 47 -4.58 6.10 10.22
CA THR A 47 -3.16 6.37 10.50
C THR A 47 -2.23 5.60 9.56
N ALA A 48 -2.76 5.06 8.46
CA ALA A 48 -1.99 4.36 7.42
C ALA A 48 -2.36 4.92 6.04
N SER A 49 -1.56 4.61 5.04
CA SER A 49 -1.79 5.07 3.66
C SER A 49 -1.45 3.97 2.67
N VAL A 50 -2.13 4.00 1.52
CA VAL A 50 -1.75 3.25 0.32
C VAL A 50 -1.38 4.29 -0.73
N TYR A 51 -0.17 4.20 -1.26
CA TYR A 51 0.34 5.09 -2.31
C TYR A 51 1.18 4.28 -3.30
N ILE A 52 1.48 4.90 -4.44
CA ILE A 52 2.32 4.30 -5.49
C ILE A 52 3.52 5.21 -5.67
N ASN A 53 4.72 4.63 -5.52
CA ASN A 53 6.00 5.25 -5.81
C ASN A 53 7.05 4.15 -6.05
N ASP A 54 8.27 4.54 -6.38
CA ASP A 54 9.38 3.60 -6.60
C ASP A 54 9.82 2.91 -5.30
N ASP A 55 10.18 1.62 -5.38
CA ASP A 55 10.64 0.82 -4.24
C ASP A 55 12.17 0.88 -4.13
N GLU A 56 12.66 2.09 -3.95
CA GLU A 56 14.08 2.41 -3.85
C GLU A 56 14.40 2.90 -2.43
N ALA A 57 15.43 2.33 -1.81
CA ALA A 57 15.73 2.55 -0.40
C ALA A 57 16.08 4.01 -0.07
N GLY A 58 16.80 4.70 -0.96
CA GLY A 58 17.08 6.14 -0.85
C GLY A 58 15.81 6.98 -0.91
N LEU A 59 14.90 6.67 -1.84
CA LEU A 59 13.63 7.38 -1.97
C LEU A 59 12.71 7.16 -0.75
N LEU A 60 12.68 5.95 -0.20
CA LEU A 60 11.97 5.67 1.06
C LEU A 60 12.56 6.49 2.22
N HIS A 61 13.88 6.63 2.26
CA HIS A 61 14.54 7.48 3.26
C HIS A 61 14.20 8.96 3.08
N ASP A 62 14.22 9.46 1.84
CA ASP A 62 13.84 10.84 1.52
C ASP A 62 12.38 11.12 1.90
N TYR A 63 11.49 10.15 1.68
CA TYR A 63 10.08 10.25 2.04
C TYR A 63 9.87 10.30 3.56
N GLU A 64 10.60 9.48 4.31
CA GLU A 64 10.62 9.51 5.76
C GLU A 64 11.07 10.88 6.30
N GLN A 65 12.16 11.44 5.77
CA GLN A 65 12.63 12.78 6.14
C GLN A 65 11.62 13.88 5.76
N PHE A 66 11.00 13.76 4.59
CA PHE A 66 9.98 14.70 4.14
C PHE A 66 8.79 14.74 5.08
N LEU A 67 8.27 13.58 5.48
CA LEU A 67 7.17 13.47 6.41
C LEU A 67 7.54 14.01 7.80
N GLU A 68 8.73 13.69 8.31
CA GLU A 68 9.19 14.19 9.60
C GLU A 68 9.30 15.73 9.61
N ARG A 69 9.70 16.34 8.50
CA ARG A 69 9.73 17.80 8.37
C ARG A 69 8.35 18.43 8.31
N LEU A 70 7.40 17.79 7.62
CA LEU A 70 6.06 18.34 7.38
C LEU A 70 5.13 18.11 8.57
N VAL A 71 5.19 16.92 9.16
CA VAL A 71 4.37 16.47 10.29
C VAL A 71 5.27 15.65 11.22
N PRO A 72 6.00 16.31 12.15
CA PRO A 72 6.89 15.65 13.09
C PRO A 72 6.14 14.68 14.01
N GLN A 73 6.82 13.64 14.49
CA GLN A 73 6.20 12.64 15.39
C GLN A 73 5.83 13.14 16.78
#